data_AF-A0A238JFF7-F1
#
_entry.id   AF-A0A238JFF7-F1
#
_cell.length_a   1.000
_cell.length_b   1.000
_cell.length_c   1.000
_cell.angle_alpha   90.00
_cell.angle_beta   90.00
_cell.angle_gamma   90.00
#
_symmetry.space_group_name_H-M   'P 1'
#
loop_
_entity.id
_entity.type
_entity.pdbx_description
1 polymer ?
#
loop_
_entity_poly.entity_id
_entity_poly.type
_entity_poly.pdbx_seq_one_letter_code
_entity_poly.pdbx_strand_id
1 'polypeptide(L)'
;MSTNTVIVATTSLAQRNQIATLVNGLKDFVVIAKTGDLMNTYTHVEEKVPNVVLISEPLASLPEFEVMRALFATLDVRWLVLTSLGASHRSKSSINPGSDLFSIPGNSSAAVIEGQLRSLTRHGRHSLSPISRERSLRNRKPVADPTTSSAPGPKLKQAPSTALPDRITTQNTPIILIGASTGGVDALLTVLGSFPHDCPPTLIVQHTGAGFGESLAGLLDRQCKPRIALSNGEATLERGQITIGAGNKAHLILQNDAPARSFSMIGDPVSGHLPSVDMLFKSGLRWAERISAALLTGMGKDGADGLLQLRKAGARTFAQDEASSVVFGMPRAAIENGAATAVLPIDKIGPALLKGPQSSGLQPRKVLS
;
A
#
# COMPACT_ATOMS: atom_id res chain seq x y z
N MET A 1 24.54 11.57 23.00
CA MET A 1 25.05 10.53 22.07
C MET A 1 23.82 9.97 21.36
N SER A 2 23.80 9.92 20.03
CA SER A 2 22.68 9.37 19.28
C SER A 2 22.70 7.84 19.35
N THR A 3 21.68 7.25 19.98
CA THR A 3 21.53 5.78 20.05
C THR A 3 21.08 5.26 18.70
N ASN A 4 21.78 4.29 18.15
CA ASN A 4 21.41 3.64 16.89
C ASN A 4 20.29 2.63 17.14
N THR A 5 19.23 2.71 16.36
CA THR A 5 18.06 1.82 16.47
C THR A 5 18.21 0.60 15.57
N VAL A 6 17.87 -0.57 16.12
CA VAL A 6 18.04 -1.86 15.44
C VAL A 6 16.73 -2.65 15.46
N ILE A 7 16.39 -3.28 14.34
CA ILE A 7 15.36 -4.33 14.28
C ILE A 7 16.04 -5.69 14.09
N VAL A 8 15.54 -6.71 14.79
CA VAL A 8 16.02 -8.10 14.66
C VAL A 8 14.92 -8.96 14.04
N ALA A 9 15.11 -9.37 12.79
CA ALA A 9 14.19 -10.15 11.97
C ALA A 9 14.72 -11.58 11.77
N THR A 10 14.24 -12.54 12.56
CA THR A 10 14.66 -13.95 12.44
C THR A 10 13.49 -14.90 12.59
N THR A 11 13.42 -15.93 11.75
CA THR A 11 12.37 -16.97 11.86
C THR A 11 12.45 -17.71 13.20
N SER A 12 13.66 -18.03 13.67
CA SER A 12 13.90 -18.67 14.98
C SER A 12 13.73 -17.69 16.13
N LEU A 13 12.80 -17.95 17.04
CA LEU A 13 12.56 -17.16 18.26
C LEU A 13 13.77 -17.18 19.20
N ALA A 14 14.42 -18.34 19.36
CA ALA A 14 15.61 -18.49 20.20
C ALA A 14 16.76 -17.61 19.69
N GLN A 15 17.05 -17.68 18.39
CA GLN A 15 18.05 -16.84 17.76
C GLN A 15 17.71 -15.35 17.87
N ARG A 16 16.44 -14.99 17.67
CA ARG A 16 15.95 -13.60 17.79
C ARG A 16 16.24 -13.01 19.15
N ASN A 17 15.92 -13.76 20.21
CA ASN A 17 16.11 -13.32 21.58
C ASN A 17 17.59 -13.26 21.94
N GLN A 18 18.40 -14.24 21.51
CA GLN A 18 19.84 -14.22 21.71
C GLN A 18 20.47 -12.96 21.09
N ILE A 19 20.18 -12.68 19.81
CA ILE A 19 20.72 -11.52 19.10
C ILE A 19 20.22 -10.22 19.72
N ALA A 20 18.94 -10.15 20.07
CA ALA A 20 18.40 -8.94 20.69
C ALA A 20 19.06 -8.64 22.04
N THR A 21 19.30 -9.65 22.87
CA THR A 21 20.04 -9.50 24.14
C THR A 21 21.46 -9.03 23.88
N LEU A 22 22.16 -9.59 22.88
CA LEU A 22 23.51 -9.17 22.52
C LEU A 22 23.54 -7.69 22.09
N VAL A 23 22.65 -7.28 21.19
CA VAL A 23 22.61 -5.90 20.67
C VAL A 23 22.25 -4.90 21.76
N ASN A 24 21.29 -5.20 22.63
CA ASN A 24 20.94 -4.33 23.76
C ASN A 24 22.06 -4.24 24.81
N GLY A 25 22.97 -5.21 24.86
CA GLY A 25 24.18 -5.15 25.67
C GLY A 25 25.26 -4.22 25.10
N LEU A 26 25.14 -3.80 23.84
CA LEU A 26 26.10 -2.91 23.21
C LEU A 26 25.83 -1.45 23.55
N LYS A 27 26.88 -0.71 23.90
CA LYS A 27 26.80 0.73 24.11
C LYS A 27 26.45 1.43 22.79
N ASP A 28 25.47 2.33 22.82
CA ASP A 28 24.94 3.13 21.68
C ASP A 28 24.04 2.38 20.69
N PHE A 29 23.54 1.19 21.03
CA PHE A 29 22.55 0.46 20.23
C PHE A 29 21.33 0.09 21.07
N VAL A 30 20.15 0.10 20.44
CA VAL A 30 18.92 -0.36 21.07
C VAL A 30 18.05 -1.12 20.07
N VAL A 31 17.52 -2.26 20.50
CA VAL A 31 16.57 -3.03 19.71
C VAL A 31 15.17 -2.48 19.90
N ILE A 32 14.58 -1.96 18.82
CA ILE A 32 13.26 -1.32 18.85
C ILE A 32 12.11 -2.23 18.38
N ALA A 33 12.43 -3.34 17.72
CA ALA A 33 11.48 -4.37 17.34
C ALA A 33 12.16 -5.73 17.10
N LYS A 34 11.38 -6.81 17.28
CA LYS A 34 11.79 -8.20 17.05
C LYS A 34 10.73 -8.89 16.18
N THR A 35 11.08 -9.28 14.96
CA THR A 35 10.12 -9.79 13.96
C THR A 35 10.47 -11.21 13.51
N GLY A 36 9.44 -11.98 13.15
CA GLY A 36 9.58 -13.39 12.76
C GLY A 36 9.45 -13.64 11.27
N ASP A 37 9.04 -12.63 10.52
CA ASP A 37 8.66 -12.71 9.11
C ASP A 37 8.87 -11.33 8.47
N LEU A 38 8.91 -11.31 7.14
CA LEU A 38 9.16 -10.08 6.38
C LEU A 38 8.02 -9.06 6.49
N MET A 39 6.78 -9.47 6.75
CA MET A 39 5.63 -8.57 6.79
C MET A 39 5.68 -7.70 8.05
N ASN A 40 5.86 -8.35 9.21
CA ASN A 40 6.08 -7.65 10.47
C ASN A 40 7.36 -6.81 10.42
N THR A 41 8.38 -7.27 9.71
CA THR A 41 9.62 -6.49 9.49
C THR A 41 9.34 -5.22 8.72
N TYR A 42 8.64 -5.31 7.59
CA TYR A 42 8.21 -4.16 6.79
C TYR A 42 7.45 -3.15 7.64
N THR A 43 6.41 -3.59 8.36
CA THR A 43 5.57 -2.72 9.19
C THR A 43 6.39 -1.93 10.21
N HIS A 44 7.32 -2.60 10.91
CA HIS A 44 8.14 -1.90 11.90
C HIS A 44 9.24 -1.02 11.29
N VAL A 45 9.77 -1.37 10.11
CA VAL A 45 10.72 -0.51 9.39
C VAL A 45 10.00 0.75 8.91
N GLU A 46 8.79 0.61 8.36
CA GLU A 46 7.95 1.72 7.91
C GLU A 46 7.53 2.64 9.07
N GLU A 47 7.14 2.07 10.21
CA GLU A 47 6.66 2.83 11.37
C GLU A 47 7.80 3.55 12.11
N LYS A 48 8.94 2.89 12.32
CA LYS A 48 9.97 3.35 13.26
C LYS A 48 11.29 3.77 12.62
N VAL A 49 11.47 3.51 11.32
CA VAL A 49 12.64 3.86 10.50
C VAL A 49 13.97 3.59 11.24
N PRO A 50 14.34 2.32 11.46
CA PRO A 50 15.56 1.97 12.17
C PRO A 50 16.82 2.35 11.39
N ASN A 51 17.93 2.55 12.09
CA ASN A 51 19.23 2.69 11.42
C ASN A 51 19.69 1.37 10.77
N VAL A 52 19.43 0.24 11.43
CA VAL A 52 19.88 -1.08 10.95
C VAL A 52 18.80 -2.14 11.14
N VAL A 53 18.66 -3.05 10.17
CA VAL A 53 17.88 -4.28 10.30
C VAL A 53 18.81 -5.49 10.21
N LEU A 54 18.86 -6.28 11.28
CA LEU A 54 19.49 -7.60 11.30
C LEU A 54 18.49 -8.63 10.81
N ILE A 55 18.76 -9.32 9.71
CA ILE A 55 17.82 -10.25 9.09
C ILE A 55 18.42 -11.64 8.88
N SER A 56 17.71 -12.70 9.26
CA SER A 56 18.16 -14.07 9.04
C SER A 56 18.13 -14.46 7.56
N GLU A 57 19.09 -15.29 7.14
CA GLU A 57 19.18 -15.84 5.79
C GLU A 57 17.85 -16.39 5.21
N PRO A 58 17.03 -17.19 5.92
CA PRO A 58 15.75 -17.66 5.38
C PRO A 58 14.79 -16.55 4.97
N LEU A 59 14.83 -15.40 5.65
CA LEU A 59 14.01 -14.23 5.31
C LEU A 59 14.66 -13.40 4.20
N ALA A 60 15.98 -13.28 4.20
CA ALA A 60 16.72 -12.54 3.18
C ALA A 60 16.71 -13.23 1.80
N SER A 61 16.50 -14.56 1.77
CA SER A 61 16.41 -15.35 0.54
C SER A 61 15.03 -15.29 -0.14
N LEU A 62 14.03 -14.69 0.51
CA LEU A 62 12.70 -14.52 -0.06
C LEU A 62 12.71 -13.38 -1.11
N PRO A 63 12.08 -13.53 -2.28
CA PRO A 63 11.99 -12.47 -3.29
C PRO A 63 11.44 -11.14 -2.74
N GLU A 64 10.50 -11.22 -1.79
CA GLU A 64 9.89 -10.07 -1.13
C GLU A 64 10.90 -9.22 -0.36
N PHE A 65 12.03 -9.80 0.06
CA PHE A 65 13.12 -9.06 0.72
C PHE A 65 13.80 -8.08 -0.23
N GLU A 66 14.01 -8.45 -1.49
CA GLU A 66 14.66 -7.56 -2.47
C GLU A 66 13.83 -6.31 -2.70
N VAL A 67 12.51 -6.48 -2.79
CA VAL A 67 11.54 -5.39 -2.91
C VAL A 67 11.55 -4.53 -1.65
N MET A 68 11.46 -5.14 -0.47
CA MET A 68 11.50 -4.42 0.80
C MET A 68 12.78 -3.58 0.95
N ARG A 69 13.94 -4.14 0.57
CA ARG A 69 15.22 -3.43 0.57
C ARG A 69 15.21 -2.24 -0.38
N ALA A 70 14.66 -2.41 -1.58
CA ALA A 70 14.55 -1.32 -2.56
C ALA A 70 13.64 -0.18 -2.06
N LEU A 71 12.53 -0.51 -1.40
CA LEU A 71 11.59 0.48 -0.86
C LEU A 71 12.21 1.36 0.22
N PHE A 72 13.03 0.77 1.09
CA PHE A 72 13.62 1.48 2.23
C PHE A 72 15.04 2.02 1.97
N ALA A 73 15.57 1.85 0.75
CA ALA A 73 16.90 2.35 0.38
C ALA A 73 17.00 3.89 0.52
N THR A 74 15.89 4.61 0.31
CA THR A 74 15.82 6.08 0.44
C THR A 74 15.74 6.57 1.89
N LEU A 75 15.38 5.68 2.83
CA LEU A 75 15.28 5.99 4.26
C LEU A 75 16.59 5.75 5.02
N ASP A 76 17.69 5.48 4.31
CA ASP A 76 19.02 5.18 4.87
C ASP A 76 19.02 3.98 5.84
N VAL A 77 18.07 3.05 5.66
CA VAL A 77 17.97 1.81 6.45
C VAL A 77 19.02 0.82 5.93
N ARG A 78 19.97 0.44 6.79
CA ARG A 78 21.02 -0.53 6.45
C ARG A 78 20.59 -1.95 6.76
N TRP A 79 20.95 -2.91 5.91
CA TRP A 79 20.51 -4.31 6.03
C TRP A 79 21.71 -5.24 6.28
N LEU A 80 21.64 -6.04 7.34
CA LEU A 80 22.70 -6.98 7.68
C LEU A 80 22.16 -8.41 7.79
N VAL A 81 22.62 -9.28 6.90
CA VAL A 81 22.18 -10.68 6.77
C VAL A 81 22.97 -11.58 7.72
N LEU A 82 22.25 -12.38 8.49
CA LEU A 82 22.80 -13.38 9.39
C LEU A 82 22.84 -14.73 8.67
N THR A 83 24.02 -15.17 8.25
CA THR A 83 24.25 -16.41 7.49
C THR A 83 24.59 -17.57 8.41
N SER A 84 24.12 -18.78 8.14
CA SER A 84 24.66 -19.96 8.85
C SER A 84 26.07 -20.29 8.34
N LEU A 85 27.00 -20.70 9.21
CA LEU A 85 28.36 -21.09 8.80
C LEU A 85 28.30 -22.17 7.71
N GLY A 86 28.79 -21.85 6.51
CA GLY A 86 28.87 -22.76 5.36
C GLY A 86 28.17 -22.27 4.09
N ALA A 87 27.29 -21.26 4.18
CA ALA A 87 26.63 -20.69 3.00
C ALA A 87 27.38 -19.43 2.51
N SER A 88 28.17 -19.56 1.45
CA SER A 88 28.67 -18.39 0.73
C SER A 88 27.52 -17.73 -0.03
N HIS A 89 26.90 -16.70 0.54
CA HIS A 89 25.87 -15.93 -0.16
C HIS A 89 26.54 -15.06 -1.24
N ARG A 90 26.82 -15.64 -2.42
CA ARG A 90 27.02 -14.84 -3.64
C ARG A 90 25.66 -14.37 -4.10
N SER A 91 25.21 -13.21 -3.61
CA SER A 91 24.09 -12.50 -4.23
C SER A 91 24.46 -12.20 -5.68
N LYS A 92 23.78 -12.84 -6.63
CA LYS A 92 23.76 -12.43 -8.04
C LYS A 92 22.81 -11.23 -8.17
N SER A 93 23.14 -10.10 -7.53
CA SER A 93 22.51 -8.82 -7.86
C SER A 93 23.59 -7.84 -8.33
N SER A 94 23.89 -7.91 -9.61
CA SER A 94 24.55 -6.84 -10.33
C SER A 94 23.53 -5.74 -10.58
N ILE A 95 23.48 -4.72 -9.71
CA ILE A 95 23.11 -3.31 -10.01
C ILE A 95 23.50 -2.44 -8.78
N ASN A 96 24.30 -1.40 -9.07
CA ASN A 96 24.76 -0.26 -8.26
C ASN A 96 25.87 -0.43 -7.19
N PRO A 97 26.91 0.44 -7.20
CA PRO A 97 28.00 0.49 -6.22
C PRO A 97 27.60 1.24 -4.93
N GLY A 98 26.49 0.81 -4.32
CA GLY A 98 25.98 1.28 -3.02
C GLY A 98 25.32 0.16 -2.21
N SER A 99 25.68 -1.10 -2.49
CA SER A 99 24.99 -2.28 -1.94
C SER A 99 25.28 -2.47 -0.44
N ASP A 100 24.41 -1.93 0.40
CA ASP A 100 24.42 -2.05 1.87
C ASP A 100 23.97 -3.43 2.39
N LEU A 101 24.47 -4.50 1.77
CA LEU A 101 24.18 -5.87 2.20
C LEU A 101 25.44 -6.49 2.76
N PHE A 102 25.48 -6.64 4.08
CA PHE A 102 26.62 -7.21 4.79
C PHE A 102 26.22 -8.56 5.38
N SER A 103 27.06 -9.58 5.23
CA SER A 103 26.81 -10.90 5.81
C SER A 103 27.67 -11.11 7.05
N ILE A 104 27.08 -11.67 8.11
CA ILE A 104 27.82 -12.21 9.26
C ILE A 104 27.36 -13.62 9.62
N PRO A 105 28.26 -14.48 10.10
CA PRO A 105 27.87 -15.76 10.69
C PRO A 105 26.85 -15.57 11.82
N GLY A 106 25.75 -16.33 11.82
CA GLY A 106 24.66 -16.22 12.79
C GLY A 106 25.04 -16.65 14.21
N ASN A 107 26.21 -17.27 14.38
CA ASN A 107 26.83 -17.60 15.68
C ASN A 107 28.04 -16.69 16.00
N SER A 108 28.18 -15.55 15.31
CA SER A 108 29.26 -14.59 15.54
C SER A 108 29.29 -14.12 16.99
N SER A 109 30.49 -13.91 17.52
CA SER A 109 30.66 -13.33 18.85
C SER A 109 30.11 -11.90 18.90
N ALA A 110 29.75 -11.44 20.10
CA ALA A 110 29.25 -10.07 20.31
C ALA A 110 30.17 -9.01 19.71
N ALA A 111 31.49 -9.22 19.77
CA ALA A 111 32.50 -8.32 19.23
C ALA A 111 32.45 -8.18 17.70
N VAL A 112 32.11 -9.26 16.98
CA VAL A 112 31.98 -9.24 15.51
C VAL A 112 30.72 -8.48 15.10
N ILE A 113 29.59 -8.78 15.75
CA ILE A 113 28.31 -8.07 15.53
C ILE A 113 28.50 -6.58 15.82
N GLU A 114 29.14 -6.25 16.95
CA GLU A 114 29.45 -4.87 17.33
C GLU A 114 30.36 -4.17 16.33
N GLY A 115 31.44 -4.81 15.89
CA GLY A 115 32.38 -4.26 14.92
C GLY A 115 31.69 -3.88 13.61
N GLN A 116 30.80 -4.73 13.12
CA GLN A 116 30.06 -4.49 11.88
C GLN A 116 28.97 -3.43 12.05
N LEU A 117 28.19 -3.49 13.13
CA LEU A 117 27.20 -2.46 13.46
C LEU A 117 27.86 -1.09 13.57
N ARG A 118 29.00 -0.99 14.27
CA ARG A 118 29.76 0.27 14.39
C ARG A 118 30.37 0.71 13.07
N SER A 119 30.83 -0.20 12.21
CA SER A 119 31.32 0.16 10.87
C SER A 119 30.21 0.81 10.02
N LEU A 120 29.01 0.26 10.08
CA LEU A 120 27.85 0.75 9.33
C LEU A 120 27.33 2.09 9.86
N THR A 121 27.28 2.27 11.18
CA THR A 121 26.76 3.51 11.76
C THR A 121 27.78 4.65 11.83
N ARG A 122 29.09 4.39 11.69
CA ARG A 122 30.14 5.44 11.63
C ARG A 122 30.13 6.25 10.34
N HIS A 123 29.69 5.68 9.22
CA HIS A 123 29.70 6.35 7.91
C HIS A 123 28.52 7.32 7.68
N GLY A 124 27.55 7.40 8.61
CA GLY A 124 26.41 8.33 8.55
C GLY A 124 26.73 9.81 8.86
N ARG A 125 28.01 10.20 8.97
CA ARG A 125 28.40 11.61 9.21
C ARG A 125 28.84 12.39 7.98
N HIS A 126 29.05 11.74 6.83
CA HIS A 126 29.17 12.46 5.56
C HIS A 126 27.80 12.60 4.93
N SER A 127 27.00 13.45 5.58
CA SER A 127 25.89 14.16 4.96
C SER A 127 26.37 14.72 3.62
N LEU A 128 25.71 14.31 2.55
CA LEU A 128 25.57 15.14 1.36
C LEU A 128 25.10 16.51 1.85
N SER A 129 26.01 17.49 1.81
CA SER A 129 25.75 18.86 2.20
C SER A 129 24.43 19.33 1.57
N PRO A 130 23.58 20.07 2.31
CA PRO A 130 22.43 20.71 1.70
C PRO A 130 22.95 21.64 0.60
N ILE A 131 22.53 21.41 -0.65
CA ILE A 131 22.75 22.37 -1.72
C ILE A 131 21.99 23.62 -1.31
N SER A 132 22.75 24.59 -0.81
CA SER A 132 22.30 25.92 -0.49
C SER A 132 21.58 26.51 -1.70
N ARG A 133 20.34 26.93 -1.46
CA ARG A 133 19.63 27.91 -2.27
C ARG A 133 20.51 29.12 -2.57
N GLU A 134 20.25 29.71 -3.74
CA GLU A 134 20.54 31.10 -4.09
C GLU A 134 22.00 31.52 -4.33
N ARG A 135 22.44 31.38 -5.58
CA ARG A 135 23.29 32.38 -6.28
C ARG A 135 23.50 31.96 -7.74
N SER A 136 22.60 32.38 -8.63
CA SER A 136 22.95 32.75 -10.02
C SER A 136 21.67 33.06 -10.81
N LEU A 137 21.04 34.21 -10.52
CA LEU A 137 20.26 34.99 -11.51
C LEU A 137 20.24 36.45 -11.05
N ARG A 138 21.42 37.04 -10.84
CA ARG A 138 21.65 38.49 -10.86
C ARG A 138 22.58 38.80 -12.02
N ASN A 139 22.03 38.87 -13.23
CA ASN A 139 22.56 39.74 -14.29
C ASN A 139 21.62 39.77 -15.50
N ARG A 140 20.57 40.59 -15.46
CA ARG A 140 20.05 41.28 -16.64
C ARG A 140 19.52 42.66 -16.23
N LYS A 141 20.02 43.68 -16.94
CA LYS A 141 19.70 45.11 -16.79
C LYS A 141 18.25 45.41 -17.21
N PRO A 142 17.68 46.54 -16.73
CA PRO A 142 16.28 46.92 -16.96
C PRO A 142 16.10 47.62 -18.32
N VAL A 143 14.96 47.36 -18.97
CA VAL A 143 14.46 48.16 -20.10
C VAL A 143 13.02 48.58 -19.77
N ALA A 144 12.72 49.84 -20.10
CA ALA A 144 11.68 50.69 -19.56
C ALA A 144 10.23 50.34 -19.96
N ASP A 145 9.30 50.82 -19.12
CA ASP A 145 7.88 50.99 -19.37
C ASP A 145 7.60 51.89 -20.59
N PRO A 146 6.43 51.70 -21.23
CA PRO A 146 5.47 52.80 -21.19
C PRO A 146 4.03 52.35 -20.84
N THR A 147 3.51 53.02 -19.82
CA THR A 147 2.18 53.64 -19.66
C THR A 147 0.99 53.21 -20.54
N THR A 148 -0.10 52.92 -19.82
CA THR A 148 -1.52 53.31 -20.05
C THR A 148 -2.26 52.81 -21.30
N SER A 149 -3.30 51.99 -21.08
CA SER A 149 -4.68 52.33 -21.49
C SER A 149 -5.70 51.34 -20.89
N SER A 150 -6.89 51.87 -20.64
CA SER A 150 -8.01 51.37 -19.84
C SER A 150 -9.10 50.65 -20.65
N ALA A 151 -9.61 49.53 -20.10
CA ALA A 151 -10.96 48.94 -20.24
C ALA A 151 -11.44 48.46 -21.63
N PRO A 152 -12.51 47.62 -21.76
CA PRO A 152 -13.43 47.06 -20.76
C PRO A 152 -13.55 45.51 -20.76
N GLY A 153 -14.03 44.96 -19.64
CA GLY A 153 -14.10 43.52 -19.38
C GLY A 153 -15.18 42.75 -20.17
N PRO A 154 -15.02 41.43 -20.34
CA PRO A 154 -16.05 40.59 -20.92
C PRO A 154 -16.94 39.96 -19.85
N LYS A 155 -18.24 40.05 -20.15
CA LYS A 155 -19.42 39.57 -19.44
C LYS A 155 -19.32 38.12 -18.95
N LEU A 156 -19.75 37.92 -17.70
CA LEU A 156 -20.08 36.63 -17.08
C LEU A 156 -21.00 35.81 -18.01
N LYS A 157 -20.48 34.72 -18.56
CA LYS A 157 -21.31 33.65 -19.13
C LYS A 157 -21.84 32.82 -17.97
N GLN A 158 -23.17 32.77 -17.85
CA GLN A 158 -23.88 31.86 -16.97
C GLN A 158 -23.45 30.42 -17.25
N ALA A 159 -22.95 29.74 -16.22
CA ALA A 159 -22.67 28.31 -16.28
C ALA A 159 -24.00 27.54 -16.39
N PRO A 160 -24.09 26.50 -17.24
CA PRO A 160 -25.25 25.63 -17.27
C PRO A 160 -25.37 24.88 -15.94
N SER A 161 -26.60 24.87 -15.41
CA SER A 161 -27.01 24.19 -14.18
C SER A 161 -26.45 22.76 -14.13
N THR A 162 -25.47 22.53 -13.26
CA THR A 162 -24.99 21.19 -12.92
C THR A 162 -26.12 20.48 -12.17
N ALA A 163 -26.71 19.47 -12.81
CA ALA A 163 -27.60 18.53 -12.15
C ALA A 163 -26.91 17.98 -10.88
N LEU A 164 -27.66 17.92 -9.78
CA LEU A 164 -27.22 17.34 -8.52
C LEU A 164 -26.71 15.90 -8.76
N PRO A 165 -25.64 15.46 -8.08
CA PRO A 165 -25.16 14.08 -8.18
C PRO A 165 -26.31 13.12 -7.83
N ASP A 166 -26.52 12.15 -8.70
CA ASP A 166 -27.58 11.14 -8.59
C ASP A 166 -27.36 10.34 -7.31
N ARG A 167 -28.05 10.74 -6.23
CA ARG A 167 -28.06 10.03 -4.95
C ARG A 167 -28.53 8.60 -5.23
N ILE A 168 -27.81 7.60 -4.71
CA ILE A 168 -28.12 6.18 -4.94
C ILE A 168 -29.54 5.87 -4.44
N THR A 169 -30.50 5.94 -5.35
CA THR A 169 -31.88 5.50 -5.19
C THR A 169 -32.21 4.33 -6.11
N THR A 170 -31.28 3.89 -6.94
CA THR A 170 -31.48 2.74 -7.83
C THR A 170 -30.88 1.48 -7.20
N GLN A 171 -31.75 0.49 -6.94
CA GLN A 171 -31.43 -0.81 -6.35
C GLN A 171 -30.38 -1.64 -7.13
N ASN A 172 -29.86 -1.15 -8.26
CA ASN A 172 -29.03 -1.88 -9.22
C ASN A 172 -27.60 -1.32 -9.44
N THR A 173 -27.16 -0.30 -8.70
CA THR A 173 -25.80 0.26 -8.92
C THR A 173 -24.72 -0.73 -8.43
N PRO A 174 -23.74 -1.14 -9.26
CA PRO A 174 -22.65 -2.01 -8.84
C PRO A 174 -21.71 -1.29 -7.86
N ILE A 175 -21.03 -2.05 -7.00
CA ILE A 175 -20.04 -1.54 -6.04
C ILE A 175 -18.70 -2.23 -6.32
N ILE A 176 -17.61 -1.46 -6.26
CA ILE A 176 -16.26 -2.00 -6.46
C ILE A 176 -15.52 -2.02 -5.12
N LEU A 177 -14.86 -3.14 -4.80
CA LEU A 177 -14.00 -3.27 -3.62
C LEU A 177 -12.57 -3.63 -4.05
N ILE A 178 -11.55 -2.93 -3.55
CA ILE A 178 -10.15 -3.21 -3.92
C ILE A 178 -9.30 -3.32 -2.65
N GLY A 179 -8.42 -4.33 -2.62
CA GLY A 179 -7.40 -4.49 -1.59
C GLY A 179 -6.00 -4.47 -2.20
N ALA A 180 -5.07 -3.75 -1.58
CA ALA A 180 -3.68 -3.65 -2.04
C ALA A 180 -2.71 -3.36 -0.87
N SER A 181 -1.42 -3.67 -1.07
CA SER A 181 -0.36 -3.40 -0.09
C SER A 181 0.91 -2.97 -0.82
N THR A 182 2.05 -3.62 -0.62
CA THR A 182 3.33 -3.31 -1.28
C THR A 182 3.22 -3.29 -2.81
N GLY A 183 3.63 -2.19 -3.45
CA GLY A 183 3.46 -1.93 -4.88
C GLY A 183 2.04 -1.46 -5.27
N GLY A 184 1.15 -1.33 -4.29
CA GLY A 184 -0.26 -1.03 -4.49
C GLY A 184 -0.54 0.35 -5.06
N VAL A 185 0.29 1.36 -4.79
CA VAL A 185 0.10 2.73 -5.32
C VAL A 185 0.14 2.76 -6.84
N ASP A 186 1.17 2.17 -7.46
CA ASP A 186 1.29 2.11 -8.92
C ASP A 186 0.23 1.20 -9.55
N ALA A 187 -0.11 0.10 -8.87
CA ALA A 187 -1.19 -0.78 -9.27
C ALA A 187 -2.53 -0.05 -9.28
N LEU A 188 -2.82 0.74 -8.24
CA LEU A 188 -4.02 1.56 -8.13
C LEU A 188 -4.06 2.65 -9.20
N LEU A 189 -2.96 3.36 -9.46
CA LEU A 189 -2.88 4.33 -10.56
C LEU A 189 -3.24 3.69 -11.91
N THR A 190 -2.73 2.48 -12.16
CA THR A 190 -3.02 1.74 -13.40
C THR A 190 -4.50 1.34 -13.49
N VAL A 191 -5.05 0.76 -12.42
CA VAL A 191 -6.45 0.32 -12.37
C VAL A 191 -7.40 1.50 -12.50
N LEU A 192 -7.20 2.55 -11.69
CA LEU A 192 -8.07 3.73 -11.63
C LEU A 192 -7.90 4.64 -12.83
N GLY A 193 -6.78 4.58 -13.55
CA GLY A 193 -6.59 5.29 -14.83
C GLY A 193 -7.61 4.90 -15.90
N SER A 194 -8.20 3.70 -15.80
CA SER A 194 -9.29 3.25 -16.67
C SER A 194 -10.69 3.71 -16.23
N PHE A 195 -10.84 4.26 -15.02
CA PHE A 195 -12.15 4.59 -14.45
C PHE A 195 -12.67 5.92 -15.04
N PRO A 196 -13.94 5.99 -15.49
CA PRO A 196 -14.55 7.24 -15.91
C PRO A 196 -14.93 8.10 -14.70
N HIS A 197 -15.18 9.41 -14.91
CA HIS A 197 -15.59 10.32 -13.83
C HIS A 197 -16.88 9.87 -13.11
N ASP A 198 -17.77 9.15 -13.79
CA ASP A 198 -19.03 8.63 -13.25
C ASP A 198 -18.95 7.14 -12.85
N CYS A 199 -17.76 6.62 -12.57
CA CYS A 199 -17.54 5.20 -12.24
C CYS A 199 -18.45 4.70 -11.10
N PRO A 200 -18.67 3.38 -10.97
CA PRO A 200 -19.31 2.83 -9.80
C PRO A 200 -18.63 3.28 -8.49
N PRO A 201 -19.39 3.45 -7.39
CA PRO A 201 -18.81 3.72 -6.08
C PRO A 201 -17.77 2.65 -5.73
N THR A 202 -16.59 3.10 -5.30
CA THR A 202 -15.45 2.21 -5.07
C THR A 202 -14.90 2.40 -3.66
N LEU A 203 -14.65 1.30 -2.96
CA LEU A 203 -13.96 1.29 -1.67
C LEU A 203 -12.63 0.57 -1.81
N ILE A 204 -11.57 1.19 -1.29
CA ILE A 204 -10.21 0.67 -1.42
C ILE A 204 -9.57 0.59 -0.04
N VAL A 205 -9.02 -0.56 0.33
CA VAL A 205 -8.07 -0.65 1.43
C VAL A 205 -6.67 -0.77 0.84
N GLN A 206 -5.80 0.16 1.24
CA GLN A 206 -4.39 0.16 0.89
C GLN A 206 -3.59 0.16 2.19
N HIS A 207 -2.77 -0.87 2.41
CA HIS A 207 -1.89 -0.92 3.57
C HIS A 207 -0.77 0.12 3.42
N THR A 208 -0.66 1.02 4.40
CA THR A 208 0.36 2.07 4.47
C THR A 208 0.62 2.43 5.93
N GLY A 209 1.79 2.97 6.24
CA GLY A 209 2.09 3.54 7.55
C GLY A 209 1.15 4.68 7.99
N ALA A 210 1.15 4.94 9.30
CA ALA A 210 0.36 5.99 9.96
C ALA A 210 0.87 7.40 9.59
N GLY A 211 0.49 7.89 8.41
CA GLY A 211 0.88 9.21 7.90
C GLY A 211 0.76 9.35 6.39
N PHE A 212 0.66 8.23 5.67
CA PHE A 212 0.66 8.24 4.21
C PHE A 212 -0.73 8.32 3.58
N GLY A 213 -1.81 8.06 4.34
CA GLY A 213 -3.17 7.99 3.81
C GLY A 213 -3.63 9.27 3.08
N GLU A 214 -3.42 10.44 3.68
CA GLU A 214 -3.81 11.73 3.06
C GLU A 214 -3.01 12.00 1.77
N SER A 215 -1.72 11.70 1.79
CA SER A 215 -0.85 11.88 0.62
C SER A 215 -1.24 10.94 -0.52
N LEU A 216 -1.58 9.69 -0.21
CA LEU A 216 -2.07 8.71 -1.17
C LEU A 216 -3.39 9.16 -1.80
N ALA A 217 -4.37 9.53 -0.99
CA ALA A 217 -5.67 9.99 -1.49
C ALA A 217 -5.51 11.22 -2.39
N GLY A 218 -4.71 12.21 -1.96
CA GLY A 218 -4.42 13.39 -2.77
C GLY A 218 -3.65 13.11 -4.05
N LEU A 219 -2.75 12.11 -4.06
CA LEU A 219 -2.07 11.67 -5.28
C LEU A 219 -3.08 11.09 -6.28
N LEU A 220 -3.90 10.15 -5.83
CA LEU A 220 -4.85 9.46 -6.70
C LEU A 220 -5.92 10.43 -7.23
N ASP A 221 -6.45 11.33 -6.39
CA ASP A 221 -7.43 12.35 -6.78
C ASP A 221 -6.90 13.29 -7.88
N ARG A 222 -5.61 13.65 -7.83
CA ARG A 222 -4.98 14.47 -8.88
C ARG A 222 -4.72 13.73 -10.19
N GLN A 223 -4.57 12.41 -10.15
CA GLN A 223 -4.15 11.61 -11.29
C GLN A 223 -5.30 10.86 -11.98
N CYS A 224 -6.43 10.71 -11.29
CA CYS A 224 -7.58 9.94 -11.78
C CYS A 224 -8.79 10.86 -12.04
N LYS A 225 -9.75 10.36 -12.84
CA LYS A 225 -10.98 11.11 -13.18
C LYS A 225 -12.04 11.13 -12.07
N PRO A 226 -12.27 10.04 -11.30
CA PRO A 226 -13.22 10.05 -10.18
C PRO A 226 -12.74 10.96 -9.04
N ARG A 227 -13.67 11.39 -8.18
CA ARG A 227 -13.32 12.05 -6.92
C ARG A 227 -12.84 11.02 -5.92
N ILE A 228 -11.66 11.24 -5.35
CA ILE A 228 -11.01 10.27 -4.45
C ILE A 228 -10.73 10.93 -3.10
N ALA A 229 -11.20 10.31 -2.02
CA ALA A 229 -11.03 10.83 -0.68
C ALA A 229 -10.63 9.72 0.31
N LEU A 230 -9.90 10.10 1.35
CA LEU A 230 -9.65 9.23 2.50
C LEU A 230 -10.97 9.03 3.27
N SER A 231 -11.20 7.82 3.80
CA SER A 231 -12.36 7.55 4.62
C SER A 231 -12.33 8.43 5.86
N ASN A 232 -13.44 9.13 6.11
CA ASN A 232 -13.60 9.95 7.29
C ASN A 232 -15.04 9.83 7.81
N GLY A 233 -15.24 8.91 8.76
CA GLY A 233 -16.54 8.68 9.37
C GLY A 233 -17.51 7.96 8.43
N GLU A 234 -18.78 8.33 8.51
CA GLU A 234 -19.83 7.75 7.67
C GLU A 234 -20.05 8.59 6.40
N ALA A 235 -20.13 7.93 5.26
CA ALA A 235 -20.45 8.57 3.99
C ALA A 235 -21.37 7.70 3.14
N THR A 236 -22.33 8.33 2.47
CA THR A 236 -23.16 7.65 1.46
C THR A 236 -22.30 7.35 0.24
N LEU A 237 -22.44 6.15 -0.33
CA LEU A 237 -21.76 5.84 -1.58
C LEU A 237 -22.41 6.63 -2.72
N GLU A 238 -21.61 7.17 -3.63
CA GLU A 238 -22.09 7.88 -4.81
C GLU A 238 -21.29 7.48 -6.05
N ARG A 239 -21.92 7.53 -7.22
CA ARG A 239 -21.19 7.36 -8.48
C ARG A 239 -20.12 8.44 -8.63
N GLY A 240 -18.99 8.04 -9.21
CA GLY A 240 -17.82 8.89 -9.37
C GLY A 240 -17.05 9.15 -8.08
N GLN A 241 -17.36 8.45 -6.99
CA GLN A 241 -16.63 8.56 -5.72
C GLN A 241 -15.86 7.29 -5.40
N ILE A 242 -14.62 7.48 -4.93
CA ILE A 242 -13.74 6.45 -4.42
C ILE A 242 -13.32 6.81 -3.00
N THR A 243 -13.59 5.92 -2.05
CA THR A 243 -13.20 6.07 -0.65
C THR A 243 -12.03 5.16 -0.32
N ILE A 244 -10.96 5.72 0.25
CA ILE A 244 -9.74 4.99 0.60
C ILE A 244 -9.63 4.81 2.11
N GLY A 245 -9.51 3.57 2.56
CA GLY A 245 -9.02 3.21 3.89
C GLY A 245 -7.50 3.05 3.83
N ALA A 246 -6.78 3.98 4.42
CA ALA A 246 -5.32 3.95 4.58
C ALA A 246 -4.92 4.72 5.84
N GLY A 247 -3.70 4.51 6.35
CA GLY A 247 -3.18 5.19 7.54
C GLY A 247 -3.84 4.75 8.84
N ASN A 248 -3.27 3.72 9.46
CA ASN A 248 -3.66 2.97 10.67
C ASN A 248 -4.50 3.70 11.75
N LYS A 249 -5.79 3.94 11.49
CA LYS A 249 -6.71 4.58 12.46
C LYS A 249 -8.04 3.84 12.63
N ALA A 250 -8.54 3.24 11.57
CA ALA A 250 -9.83 2.56 11.54
C ALA A 250 -9.89 1.59 10.36
N HIS A 251 -10.77 0.60 10.42
CA HIS A 251 -11.17 -0.18 9.26
C HIS A 251 -12.16 0.61 8.40
N LEU A 252 -11.97 0.58 7.08
CA LEU A 252 -13.00 0.97 6.14
C LEU A 252 -13.94 -0.23 5.92
N ILE A 253 -15.23 -0.05 6.19
CA ILE A 253 -16.26 -1.07 5.96
C ILE A 253 -17.40 -0.53 5.11
N LEU A 254 -18.10 -1.44 4.43
CA LEU A 254 -19.39 -1.24 3.78
C LEU A 254 -20.50 -1.62 4.75
N GLN A 255 -21.35 -0.66 5.13
CA GLN A 255 -22.49 -0.92 6.01
C GLN A 255 -23.59 -1.70 5.28
N ASN A 256 -24.41 -2.42 6.07
CA ASN A 256 -25.45 -3.31 5.59
C ASN A 256 -26.81 -2.63 5.35
N ASP A 257 -26.95 -1.35 5.70
CA ASP A 257 -28.21 -0.61 5.58
C ASP A 257 -28.43 -0.09 4.15
N ALA A 258 -29.70 0.09 3.77
CA ALA A 258 -30.05 0.77 2.55
C ALA A 258 -30.40 2.24 2.86
N PRO A 259 -29.80 3.24 2.18
CA PRO A 259 -28.81 3.12 1.10
C PRO A 259 -27.42 2.68 1.58
N ALA A 260 -26.64 2.07 0.69
CA ALA A 260 -25.28 1.61 0.99
C ALA A 260 -24.37 2.78 1.41
N ARG A 261 -23.64 2.59 2.52
CA ARG A 261 -22.77 3.60 3.13
C ARG A 261 -21.39 2.99 3.45
N SER A 262 -20.34 3.80 3.33
CA SER A 262 -19.04 3.46 3.90
C SER A 262 -18.93 4.00 5.33
N PHE A 263 -18.22 3.29 6.19
CA PHE A 263 -17.97 3.72 7.57
C PHE A 263 -16.53 3.43 8.01
N SER A 264 -15.91 4.38 8.71
CA SER A 264 -14.65 4.19 9.42
C SER A 264 -14.91 3.58 10.81
N MET A 265 -14.71 2.28 10.93
CA MET A 265 -14.90 1.53 12.17
C MET A 265 -13.60 1.41 12.96
N ILE A 266 -13.56 1.97 14.17
CA ILE A 266 -12.46 1.75 15.10
C ILE A 266 -12.49 0.30 15.58
N GLY A 267 -11.34 -0.37 15.58
CA GLY A 267 -11.21 -1.75 16.00
C GLY A 267 -9.76 -2.23 16.02
N ASP A 268 -9.56 -3.42 16.53
CA ASP A 268 -8.25 -4.08 16.56
C ASP A 268 -7.82 -4.57 15.17
N PRO A 269 -6.51 -4.67 14.90
CA PRO A 269 -6.03 -5.20 13.63
C PRO A 269 -6.59 -6.58 13.29
N VAL A 270 -7.03 -6.75 12.04
CA VAL A 270 -7.53 -8.02 11.49
C VAL A 270 -6.53 -8.54 10.47
N SER A 271 -6.21 -9.83 10.54
CA SER A 271 -5.14 -10.42 9.71
C SER A 271 -3.80 -9.66 9.84
N GLY A 272 -3.56 -9.03 11.01
CA GLY A 272 -2.37 -8.23 11.30
C GLY A 272 -2.39 -6.78 10.79
N HIS A 273 -3.51 -6.32 10.21
CA HIS A 273 -3.59 -5.02 9.54
C HIS A 273 -4.78 -4.17 10.03
N LEU A 274 -4.55 -2.87 10.09
CA LEU A 274 -5.56 -1.84 10.34
C LEU A 274 -5.24 -0.66 9.42
N PRO A 275 -6.06 -0.31 8.42
CA PRO A 275 -7.22 -1.07 7.93
C PRO A 275 -6.85 -2.45 7.37
N SER A 276 -7.84 -3.35 7.30
CA SER A 276 -7.69 -4.72 6.79
C SER A 276 -8.58 -4.89 5.57
N VAL A 277 -8.04 -5.57 4.55
CA VAL A 277 -8.77 -5.92 3.33
C VAL A 277 -9.83 -6.97 3.62
N ASP A 278 -9.55 -7.98 4.46
CA ASP A 278 -10.55 -8.97 4.85
C ASP A 278 -11.78 -8.31 5.50
N MET A 279 -11.57 -7.28 6.33
CA MET A 279 -12.67 -6.53 6.94
C MET A 279 -13.52 -5.80 5.92
N LEU A 280 -12.89 -5.11 4.95
CA LEU A 280 -13.62 -4.47 3.87
C LEU A 280 -14.44 -5.50 3.07
N PHE A 281 -13.82 -6.59 2.64
CA PHE A 281 -14.47 -7.59 1.81
C PHE A 281 -15.61 -8.32 2.55
N LYS A 282 -15.41 -8.72 3.81
CA LYS A 282 -16.44 -9.37 4.63
C LYS A 282 -17.62 -8.46 4.92
N SER A 283 -17.39 -7.16 5.08
CA SER A 283 -18.49 -6.20 5.25
C SER A 283 -19.39 -6.10 4.01
N GLY A 284 -18.87 -6.43 2.83
CA GLY A 284 -19.62 -6.41 1.57
C GLY A 284 -20.52 -7.62 1.31
N LEU A 285 -20.54 -8.65 2.18
CA LEU A 285 -21.21 -9.92 1.85
C LEU A 285 -22.71 -9.79 1.54
N ARG A 286 -23.43 -8.88 2.19
CA ARG A 286 -24.85 -8.63 1.87
C ARG A 286 -25.08 -8.00 0.51
N TRP A 287 -24.04 -7.41 -0.06
CA TRP A 287 -24.06 -6.74 -1.36
C TRP A 287 -23.35 -7.56 -2.44
N ALA A 288 -22.99 -8.82 -2.16
CA ALA A 288 -22.07 -9.60 -3.00
C ALA A 288 -22.52 -9.72 -4.46
N GLU A 289 -23.81 -9.94 -4.73
CA GLU A 289 -24.37 -9.99 -6.10
C GLU A 289 -24.19 -8.67 -6.87
N ARG A 290 -23.87 -7.57 -6.18
CA ARG A 290 -23.61 -6.24 -6.74
C ARG A 290 -22.12 -5.88 -6.75
N ILE A 291 -21.26 -6.73 -6.22
CA ILE A 291 -19.84 -6.45 -6.03
C ILE A 291 -18.98 -7.03 -7.17
N SER A 292 -18.06 -6.20 -7.64
CA SER A 292 -16.84 -6.65 -8.31
C SER A 292 -15.65 -6.29 -7.42
N ALA A 293 -14.85 -7.28 -7.04
CA ALA A 293 -13.73 -7.10 -6.11
C ALA A 293 -12.40 -7.54 -6.72
N ALA A 294 -11.31 -6.86 -6.36
CA ALA A 294 -9.97 -7.25 -6.77
C ALA A 294 -8.98 -7.23 -5.60
N LEU A 295 -8.09 -8.23 -5.56
CA LEU A 295 -6.94 -8.26 -4.66
C LEU A 295 -5.65 -8.08 -5.50
N LEU A 296 -4.95 -6.99 -5.22
CA LEU A 296 -3.77 -6.55 -5.96
C LEU A 296 -2.47 -6.94 -5.22
N THR A 297 -1.35 -6.59 -5.83
CA THR A 297 0.01 -6.73 -5.31
C THR A 297 0.10 -6.36 -3.84
N GLY A 298 0.87 -7.15 -3.12
CA GLY A 298 1.02 -6.98 -1.69
C GLY A 298 1.61 -8.19 -1.02
N MET A 299 2.28 -7.96 0.09
CA MET A 299 2.80 -9.02 0.93
C MET A 299 1.70 -9.61 1.84
N GLY A 300 1.83 -10.90 2.17
CA GLY A 300 0.96 -11.56 3.13
C GLY A 300 -0.27 -12.18 2.49
N LYS A 301 -1.37 -12.26 3.25
CA LYS A 301 -2.60 -12.96 2.83
C LYS A 301 -3.90 -12.21 3.16
N ASP A 302 -3.80 -10.99 3.67
CA ASP A 302 -4.99 -10.21 4.02
C ASP A 302 -5.82 -9.94 2.75
N GLY A 303 -7.14 -10.08 2.88
CA GLY A 303 -8.08 -10.02 1.77
C GLY A 303 -8.35 -11.34 1.07
N ALA A 304 -7.49 -12.36 1.21
CA ALA A 304 -7.70 -13.63 0.52
C ALA A 304 -8.94 -14.39 1.02
N ASP A 305 -9.18 -14.40 2.34
CA ASP A 305 -10.36 -15.05 2.93
C ASP A 305 -11.64 -14.25 2.64
N GLY A 306 -11.60 -12.93 2.80
CA GLY A 306 -12.71 -12.04 2.47
C GLY A 306 -13.11 -12.14 0.99
N LEU A 307 -12.13 -12.24 0.08
CA LEU A 307 -12.39 -12.39 -1.35
C LEU A 307 -13.04 -13.75 -1.66
N LEU A 308 -12.62 -14.81 -0.98
CA LEU A 308 -13.25 -16.13 -1.11
C LEU A 308 -14.71 -16.09 -0.65
N GLN A 309 -15.00 -15.42 0.46
CA GLN A 309 -16.36 -15.29 0.98
C GLN A 309 -17.24 -14.47 0.02
N LEU A 310 -16.71 -13.36 -0.53
CA LEU A 310 -17.39 -12.59 -1.57
C LEU A 310 -17.72 -13.45 -2.80
N ARG A 311 -16.74 -14.23 -3.30
CA ARG A 311 -16.96 -15.16 -4.42
C ARG A 311 -18.07 -16.15 -4.10
N LYS A 312 -18.04 -16.78 -2.92
CA LYS A 312 -19.06 -17.74 -2.48
C LYS A 312 -20.45 -17.09 -2.36
N ALA A 313 -20.52 -15.80 -2.06
CA ALA A 313 -21.74 -15.02 -1.97
C ALA A 313 -22.22 -14.44 -3.32
N GLY A 314 -21.54 -14.74 -4.44
CA GLY A 314 -21.96 -14.35 -5.79
C GLY A 314 -21.25 -13.13 -6.39
N ALA A 315 -20.23 -12.58 -5.71
CA ALA A 315 -19.44 -11.49 -6.26
C ALA A 315 -18.50 -11.95 -7.39
N ARG A 316 -18.18 -11.02 -8.30
CA ARG A 316 -17.07 -11.21 -9.25
C ARG A 316 -15.76 -10.85 -8.55
N THR A 317 -14.77 -11.75 -8.60
CA THR A 317 -13.52 -11.57 -7.85
C THR A 317 -12.29 -11.77 -8.72
N PHE A 318 -11.34 -10.86 -8.63
CA PHE A 318 -10.13 -10.88 -9.44
C PHE A 318 -8.89 -10.89 -8.55
N ALA A 319 -7.83 -11.57 -9.00
CA ALA A 319 -6.50 -11.47 -8.42
C ALA A 319 -5.53 -10.95 -9.48
N GLN A 320 -4.60 -10.08 -9.08
CA GLN A 320 -3.50 -9.66 -9.94
C GLN A 320 -2.57 -10.83 -10.25
N ASP A 321 -2.11 -10.95 -11.49
CA ASP A 321 -1.14 -11.97 -11.87
C ASP A 321 0.26 -11.72 -11.29
N GLU A 322 1.09 -12.76 -11.29
CA GLU A 322 2.45 -12.69 -10.78
C GLU A 322 3.33 -11.73 -11.60
N ALA A 323 3.20 -11.79 -12.93
CA ALA A 323 4.05 -11.04 -13.85
C ALA A 323 3.93 -9.52 -13.71
N SER A 324 2.75 -9.02 -13.33
CA SER A 324 2.53 -7.59 -13.09
C SER A 324 2.60 -7.19 -11.61
N SER A 325 2.70 -8.15 -10.69
CA SER A 325 2.78 -7.87 -9.25
C SER A 325 4.20 -7.49 -8.85
N VAL A 326 4.32 -6.40 -8.09
CA VAL A 326 5.59 -6.07 -7.42
C VAL A 326 5.88 -7.08 -6.31
N VAL A 327 4.84 -7.46 -5.55
CA VAL A 327 4.88 -8.52 -4.55
C VAL A 327 3.68 -9.44 -4.75
N PHE A 328 3.95 -10.68 -5.11
CA PHE A 328 2.92 -11.70 -5.39
C PHE A 328 2.58 -12.53 -4.13
N GLY A 329 2.27 -11.86 -3.02
CA GLY A 329 1.85 -12.51 -1.78
C GLY A 329 0.32 -12.61 -1.66
N MET A 330 -0.34 -11.47 -1.52
CA MET A 330 -1.79 -11.36 -1.37
C MET A 330 -2.54 -11.99 -2.55
N PRO A 331 -2.20 -11.69 -3.83
CA PRO A 331 -2.88 -12.32 -4.95
C PRO A 331 -2.65 -13.83 -4.99
N ARG A 332 -1.43 -14.31 -4.70
CA ARG A 332 -1.12 -15.74 -4.63
C ARG A 332 -1.98 -16.46 -3.59
N ALA A 333 -2.11 -15.90 -2.39
CA ALA A 333 -2.96 -16.47 -1.34
C ALA A 333 -4.44 -16.57 -1.76
N ALA A 334 -4.95 -15.56 -2.50
CA ALA A 334 -6.29 -15.58 -3.08
C ALA A 334 -6.45 -16.57 -4.25
N ILE A 335 -5.38 -16.89 -4.96
CA ILE A 335 -5.42 -17.89 -6.04
C ILE A 335 -5.41 -19.30 -5.43
N GLU A 336 -4.49 -19.56 -4.51
CA GLU A 336 -4.32 -20.86 -3.85
C GLU A 336 -5.56 -21.29 -3.07
N ASN A 337 -6.31 -20.35 -2.47
CA ASN A 337 -7.57 -20.65 -1.76
C ASN A 337 -8.82 -20.65 -2.66
N GLY A 338 -8.66 -20.43 -3.97
CA GLY A 338 -9.75 -20.36 -4.93
C GLY A 338 -10.66 -19.13 -4.77
N ALA A 339 -10.17 -18.01 -4.25
CA ALA A 339 -10.96 -16.79 -4.09
C ALA A 339 -11.22 -16.03 -5.39
N ALA A 340 -10.33 -16.13 -6.38
CA ALA A 340 -10.46 -15.40 -7.64
C ALA A 340 -11.25 -16.18 -8.70
N THR A 341 -12.21 -15.53 -9.37
CA THR A 341 -12.86 -16.08 -10.57
C THR A 341 -11.98 -15.93 -11.82
N ALA A 342 -11.07 -14.96 -11.84
CA ALA A 342 -10.03 -14.83 -12.85
C ALA A 342 -8.76 -14.20 -12.29
N VAL A 343 -7.61 -14.63 -12.82
CA VAL A 343 -6.30 -14.02 -12.58
C VAL A 343 -5.97 -13.16 -13.79
N LEU A 344 -5.65 -11.88 -13.56
CA LEU A 344 -5.52 -10.90 -14.65
C LEU A 344 -4.25 -10.05 -14.47
N PRO A 345 -3.59 -9.66 -15.58
CA PRO A 345 -2.56 -8.63 -15.53
C PRO A 345 -3.18 -7.28 -15.12
N ILE A 346 -2.37 -6.44 -14.47
CA ILE A 346 -2.83 -5.20 -13.82
C ILE A 346 -3.64 -4.27 -14.74
N ASP A 347 -3.27 -4.17 -16.03
CA ASP A 347 -3.93 -3.33 -17.03
C ASP A 347 -5.33 -3.82 -17.41
N LYS A 348 -5.67 -5.09 -17.12
CA LYS A 348 -6.99 -5.69 -17.38
C LYS A 348 -7.92 -5.66 -16.18
N ILE A 349 -7.41 -5.44 -14.97
CA ILE A 349 -8.23 -5.47 -13.75
C ILE A 349 -9.25 -4.33 -13.75
N GLY A 350 -8.83 -3.10 -14.05
CA GLY A 350 -9.75 -1.95 -14.08
C GLY A 350 -10.93 -2.14 -15.05
N PRO A 351 -10.67 -2.47 -16.34
CA PRO A 351 -11.73 -2.82 -17.28
C PRO A 351 -12.60 -4.00 -16.84
N ALA A 352 -12.04 -4.99 -16.13
CA ALA A 352 -12.81 -6.14 -15.63
C ALA A 352 -13.76 -5.75 -14.49
N LEU A 353 -13.33 -4.90 -13.55
CA LEU A 353 -14.14 -4.38 -12.45
C LEU A 353 -15.31 -3.54 -12.95
N LEU A 354 -15.10 -2.71 -13.99
CA LEU A 354 -16.13 -1.83 -14.54
C LEU A 354 -17.26 -2.56 -15.27
N LYS A 355 -17.07 -3.83 -15.67
CA LYS A 355 -18.14 -4.63 -16.31
C LYS A 355 -19.32 -4.95 -15.38
N GLY A 356 -19.18 -4.73 -14.07
CA GLY A 356 -20.22 -4.99 -13.07
C GLY A 356 -20.57 -6.48 -12.91
N PRO A 357 -21.45 -6.89 -11.98
CA PRO A 357 -21.91 -8.28 -11.88
C PRO A 357 -22.55 -8.75 -13.18
N GLN A 358 -22.40 -10.03 -13.54
CA GLN A 358 -23.18 -10.56 -14.66
C GLN A 358 -24.64 -10.58 -14.26
N SER A 359 -25.49 -9.88 -15.01
CA SER A 359 -26.94 -10.02 -14.89
C SER A 359 -27.30 -11.45 -15.24
N SER A 360 -27.54 -12.29 -14.23
CA SER A 360 -28.32 -13.50 -14.43
C SER A 360 -29.67 -13.04 -15.00
N GLY A 361 -29.99 -13.48 -16.21
CA GLY A 361 -31.15 -13.01 -16.94
C GLY A 361 -32.41 -13.13 -16.08
N LEU A 362 -33.02 -12.00 -15.73
CA LEU A 362 -34.43 -11.96 -15.38
C LEU A 362 -35.19 -12.43 -16.63
N GLN A 363 -35.50 -13.72 -16.70
CA GLN A 363 -36.66 -14.16 -17.46
C GLN A 363 -37.87 -13.43 -16.86
N PRO A 364 -38.64 -12.66 -17.66
CA PRO A 364 -39.85 -12.03 -17.15
C PRO A 364 -40.76 -13.14 -16.64
N ARG A 365 -41.07 -13.10 -15.33
CA ARG A 365 -42.12 -13.95 -14.76
C ARG A 365 -43.37 -13.73 -15.61
N LYS A 366 -43.81 -14.77 -16.33
CA LYS A 366 -45.13 -14.80 -16.96
C LYS A 366 -46.15 -14.47 -15.87
N VAL A 367 -46.80 -13.33 -16.02
CA VAL A 367 -48.02 -13.01 -15.30
C VAL A 367 -49.04 -14.04 -15.79
N LEU A 368 -49.42 -14.97 -14.92
CA LEU A 368 -50.61 -15.77 -15.11
C LEU A 368 -51.79 -14.82 -14.90
N SER A 369 -52.48 -14.54 -16.01
CA SER A 369 -53.79 -13.89 -16.09
C SER A 369 -54.88 -14.74 -15.44
#